data_AF-A0A2J5PDB0-F1
#
_entry.id   AF-A0A2J5PDB0-F1
#
_cell.length_a   1.000
_cell.length_b   1.000
_cell.length_c   1.000
_cell.angle_alpha   90.00
_cell.angle_beta   90.00
_cell.angle_gamma   90.00
#
_symmetry.space_group_name_H-M   'P 1'
#
loop_
_entity.id
_entity.type
_entity.pdbx_description
1 polymer ?
#
loop_
_entity_poly.entity_id
_entity_poly.type
_entity_poly.pdbx_seq_one_letter_code
_entity_poly.pdbx_strand_id
1 'polypeptide(L)'
;LQGIKKGIMEMADIVVINKDDGENRARVAITRHMYESALHILRRKHAAWQPRVLSCSALEQRGIEAVWLAILDFKTTLTDSGDLEKLRQRQALEWLQKQAETEALHLLFARTDFARYFQQTLQAVKNNGLSPRTGLRQISEFLQNHYFA
;
A
#
# COMPACT_ATOMS: atom_id res chain seq x y z
N LEU A 1 11.36 -17.29 -7.46
CA LEU A 1 10.96 -15.86 -7.54
C LEU A 1 9.49 -15.67 -7.90
N GLN A 2 8.88 -16.50 -8.76
CA GLN A 2 7.41 -16.58 -8.86
C GLN A 2 6.85 -17.06 -7.50
N GLY A 3 6.06 -16.22 -6.84
CA GLY A 3 5.53 -16.46 -5.49
C GLY A 3 5.91 -15.38 -4.46
N ILE A 4 6.91 -14.55 -4.75
CA ILE A 4 7.17 -13.35 -3.96
C ILE A 4 6.20 -12.28 -4.45
N LYS A 5 5.32 -11.76 -3.57
CA LYS A 5 4.38 -10.69 -3.92
C LYS A 5 5.18 -9.44 -4.29
N LYS A 6 5.44 -9.25 -5.58
CA LYS A 6 6.29 -8.19 -6.14
C LYS A 6 5.96 -6.82 -5.53
N GLY A 7 4.67 -6.50 -5.38
CA GLY A 7 4.23 -5.25 -4.76
C GLY A 7 4.59 -5.07 -3.28
N ILE A 8 4.63 -6.15 -2.48
CA ILE A 8 5.05 -6.04 -1.06
C ILE A 8 6.55 -5.78 -0.96
N MET A 9 7.34 -6.43 -1.83
CA MET A 9 8.79 -6.24 -1.84
C MET A 9 9.22 -4.84 -2.28
N GLU A 10 8.50 -4.24 -3.22
CA GLU A 10 8.76 -2.87 -3.67
C GLU A 10 8.50 -1.82 -2.58
N MET A 11 7.67 -2.15 -1.60
CA MET A 11 7.34 -1.27 -0.47
C MET A 11 8.23 -1.46 0.75
N ALA A 12 8.96 -2.58 0.84
CA ALA A 12 9.67 -2.98 2.05
C ALA A 12 10.98 -2.19 2.26
N ASP A 13 11.09 -1.55 3.43
CA ASP A 13 12.33 -0.89 3.86
C ASP A 13 13.26 -1.88 4.58
N ILE A 14 12.68 -2.82 5.34
CA ILE A 14 13.38 -3.92 6.01
C ILE A 14 12.50 -5.18 5.90
N VAL A 15 13.11 -6.32 5.58
CA VAL A 15 12.48 -7.64 5.59
C VAL A 15 13.09 -8.46 6.72
N VAL A 16 12.27 -9.05 7.57
CA VAL A 16 12.72 -9.91 8.67
C VAL A 16 12.15 -11.30 8.52
N ILE A 17 13.02 -12.30 8.43
CA ILE A 17 12.65 -13.71 8.38
C ILE A 17 12.69 -14.25 9.81
N ASN A 18 11.52 -14.45 10.38
CA ASN A 18 11.37 -14.99 11.73
C ASN A 18 11.50 -16.53 11.73
N LYS A 19 11.61 -17.13 12.92
CA LYS A 19 11.80 -18.57 13.18
C LYS A 19 13.16 -19.10 12.72
N ASP A 20 14.20 -18.28 12.90
CA ASP A 20 15.59 -18.73 12.78
C ASP A 20 15.97 -19.56 14.01
N ASP A 21 15.44 -20.77 14.14
CA ASP A 21 15.64 -21.64 15.31
C ASP A 21 15.73 -23.11 14.91
N GLY A 22 16.39 -23.92 15.74
CA GLY A 22 16.58 -25.35 15.54
C GLY A 22 17.00 -25.75 14.11
N GLU A 23 16.23 -26.66 13.51
CA GLU A 23 16.48 -27.20 12.16
C GLU A 23 16.13 -26.20 11.03
N ASN A 24 15.42 -25.10 11.33
CA ASN A 24 15.00 -24.13 10.32
C ASN A 24 16.13 -23.19 9.87
N ARG A 25 17.26 -23.12 10.59
CA ARG A 25 18.37 -22.19 10.30
C ARG A 25 18.85 -22.26 8.85
N ALA A 26 19.00 -23.45 8.29
CA ALA A 26 19.42 -23.62 6.90
C ALA A 26 18.40 -23.04 5.91
N ARG A 27 17.10 -23.29 6.13
CA ARG A 27 16.01 -22.75 5.29
C ARG A 27 15.92 -21.23 5.39
N VAL A 28 16.09 -20.69 6.61
CA VAL A 28 16.10 -19.25 6.85
C VAL A 28 17.27 -18.57 6.13
N ALA A 29 18.46 -19.15 6.17
CA ALA A 29 19.63 -18.63 5.45
C ALA A 29 19.40 -18.57 3.93
N ILE A 30 18.86 -19.64 3.33
CA ILE A 30 18.52 -19.67 1.90
C ILE A 30 17.47 -18.59 1.57
N THR A 31 16.43 -18.51 2.40
CA THR A 31 15.34 -17.54 2.21
C THR A 31 15.86 -16.11 2.30
N ARG A 32 16.73 -15.83 3.28
CA ARG A 32 17.39 -14.54 3.46
C ARG A 32 18.16 -14.14 2.21
N HIS A 33 19.02 -15.03 1.74
CA HIS A 33 19.83 -14.77 0.55
C HIS A 33 18.97 -14.53 -0.71
N MET A 34 17.87 -15.27 -0.87
CA MET A 34 16.93 -15.07 -1.97
C MET A 34 16.28 -13.68 -1.91
N TYR A 35 15.85 -13.23 -0.72
CA TYR A 35 15.26 -11.89 -0.55
C TYR A 35 16.28 -10.77 -0.71
N GLU A 36 17.51 -10.93 -0.21
CA GLU A 36 18.60 -9.97 -0.41
C GLU A 36 18.89 -9.80 -1.90
N SER A 37 19.05 -10.92 -2.62
CA SER A 37 19.29 -10.91 -4.07
C SER A 37 18.16 -10.21 -4.83
N ALA A 38 16.90 -10.48 -4.47
CA ALA A 38 15.76 -9.83 -5.10
C ALA A 38 15.75 -8.31 -4.85
N LEU A 39 15.99 -7.87 -3.61
CA LEU A 39 16.01 -6.45 -3.24
C LEU A 39 17.19 -5.69 -3.83
N HIS A 40 18.32 -6.36 -4.11
CA HIS A 40 19.46 -5.75 -4.80
C HIS A 40 19.19 -5.48 -6.29
N ILE A 41 18.33 -6.27 -6.93
CA ILE A 41 17.94 -6.09 -8.34
C ILE A 41 16.88 -4.99 -8.48
N LEU A 42 16.02 -4.80 -7.48
CA LEU A 42 14.96 -3.80 -7.50
C LEU A 42 15.52 -2.38 -7.32
N ARG A 43 14.89 -1.40 -8.00
CA ARG A 43 15.19 0.00 -7.78
C ARG A 43 14.91 0.36 -6.32
N ARG A 44 15.85 1.05 -5.67
CA ARG A 44 15.66 1.55 -4.31
C ARG A 44 14.48 2.49 -4.23
N LYS A 45 13.58 2.25 -3.27
CA LYS A 45 12.45 3.11 -2.91
C LYS A 45 12.92 4.47 -2.38
N HIS A 46 13.96 4.46 -1.55
CA HIS A 46 14.62 5.64 -1.02
C HIS A 46 16.05 5.65 -1.53
N ALA A 47 16.51 6.73 -2.17
CA ALA A 47 17.85 6.77 -2.76
C ALA A 47 18.96 6.54 -1.71
N ALA A 48 18.76 7.10 -0.51
CA ALA A 48 19.68 6.99 0.62
C ALA A 48 19.66 5.62 1.33
N TRP A 49 18.66 4.76 1.08
CA TRP A 49 18.52 3.50 1.82
C TRP A 49 18.48 2.28 0.90
N GLN A 50 19.37 1.32 1.20
CA GLN A 50 19.29 -0.03 0.64
C GLN A 50 18.44 -0.90 1.57
N PRO A 51 17.32 -1.48 1.10
CA PRO A 51 16.53 -2.39 1.90
C PRO A 51 17.37 -3.54 2.47
N ARG A 52 17.16 -3.84 3.75
CA ARG A 52 17.90 -4.89 4.48
C ARG A 52 17.05 -6.12 4.68
N VAL A 53 17.68 -7.29 4.64
CA VAL A 53 17.05 -8.55 5.05
C VAL A 53 17.78 -9.09 6.26
N LEU A 54 17.02 -9.38 7.31
CA LEU A 54 17.52 -9.91 8.57
C LEU A 54 16.80 -11.21 8.90
N SER A 55 17.37 -11.96 9.83
CA SER A 55 16.71 -13.11 10.43
C SER A 55 16.67 -12.96 11.95
N CYS A 56 15.62 -13.49 12.55
CA CYS A 56 15.48 -13.54 14.01
C CYS A 56 14.75 -14.81 14.44
N SER A 57 14.92 -15.18 15.71
CA SER A 57 13.97 -16.06 16.40
C SER A 57 13.35 -15.27 17.53
N ALA A 58 12.08 -14.90 17.35
CA ALA A 58 11.31 -14.28 18.42
C ALA A 58 11.16 -15.22 19.63
N LEU A 59 11.13 -16.54 19.40
CA LEU A 59 10.99 -17.53 20.46
C LEU A 59 12.28 -17.64 21.30
N GLU A 60 13.43 -17.72 20.66
CA GLU A 60 14.74 -17.76 21.34
C GLU A 60 15.26 -16.36 21.71
N GLN A 61 14.49 -15.30 21.47
CA GLN A 61 14.86 -13.88 21.69
C GLN A 61 16.18 -13.47 20.99
N ARG A 62 16.47 -14.07 19.83
CA ARG A 62 17.71 -13.86 19.08
C ARG A 62 17.48 -12.98 17.87
N GLY A 63 18.39 -12.03 17.63
CA GLY A 63 18.36 -11.15 16.45
C GLY A 63 17.38 -9.98 16.54
N ILE A 64 16.62 -9.86 17.63
CA ILE A 64 15.67 -8.77 17.86
C ILE A 64 16.40 -7.42 17.98
N GLU A 65 17.52 -7.39 18.70
CA GLU A 65 18.36 -6.19 18.82
C GLU A 65 18.90 -5.72 17.45
N ALA A 66 19.36 -6.65 16.62
CA ALA A 66 19.84 -6.32 15.27
C ALA A 66 18.72 -5.73 14.38
N VAL A 67 17.49 -6.22 14.50
CA VAL A 67 16.32 -5.64 13.83
C VAL A 67 16.07 -4.21 14.31
N TRP A 68 16.12 -3.99 15.63
CA TRP A 68 15.93 -2.65 16.19
C TRP A 68 17.01 -1.66 15.73
N LEU A 69 18.28 -2.08 15.75
CA LEU A 69 19.39 -1.27 15.25
C LEU A 69 19.22 -0.92 13.77
N ALA A 70 18.73 -1.85 12.95
CA ALA A 70 18.44 -1.57 11.55
C ALA A 70 17.29 -0.55 11.36
N ILE A 71 16.27 -0.57 12.23
CA ILE A 71 15.20 0.43 12.23
C ILE A 71 15.74 1.81 12.61
N LEU A 72 16.60 1.90 13.64
CA LEU A 72 17.23 3.15 14.04
C LEU A 72 18.13 3.72 12.95
N ASP A 73 18.89 2.86 12.28
CA ASP A 73 19.74 3.24 11.17
C ASP A 73 18.92 3.75 9.97
N PHE A 74 17.81 3.08 9.63
CA PHE A 74 16.87 3.57 8.62
C PHE A 74 16.33 4.96 8.96
N LYS A 75 15.87 5.15 10.20
CA LYS A 75 15.37 6.44 10.67
C LYS A 75 16.45 7.53 10.55
N THR A 76 17.67 7.23 11.00
CA THR A 76 18.80 8.18 10.97
C THR A 76 19.13 8.54 9.52
N THR A 77 19.33 7.53 8.67
CA THR A 77 19.65 7.71 7.25
C THR A 77 18.64 8.60 6.52
N LEU A 78 17.33 8.37 6.70
CA LEU A 78 16.30 9.18 6.06
C LEU A 78 16.11 10.56 6.72
N THR A 79 16.45 10.70 8.00
CA THR A 79 16.42 12.01 8.67
C THR A 79 17.55 12.88 8.13
N ASP A 80 18.75 12.33 8.03
CA ASP A 80 19.95 13.04 7.58
C ASP A 80 19.84 13.44 6.10
N SER A 81 19.17 12.64 5.26
CA SER A 81 18.87 13.02 3.87
C SER A 81 17.73 14.03 3.74
N GLY A 82 16.98 14.30 4.82
CA GLY A 82 15.75 15.09 4.82
C GLY A 82 14.56 14.41 4.15
N ASP A 83 14.69 13.15 3.72
CA ASP A 83 13.62 12.41 3.04
C ASP A 83 12.52 12.00 3.99
N LEU A 84 12.81 11.76 5.28
CA LEU A 84 11.82 11.33 6.26
C LEU A 84 10.70 12.36 6.43
N GLU A 85 11.05 13.64 6.54
CA GLU A 85 10.08 14.71 6.76
C GLU A 85 9.23 14.94 5.50
N LYS A 86 9.85 14.96 4.33
CA LYS A 86 9.15 15.03 3.04
C LYS A 86 8.18 13.87 2.86
N LEU A 87 8.61 12.66 3.24
CA LEU A 87 7.77 11.46 3.19
C LEU A 87 6.54 11.60 4.08
N ARG A 88 6.72 12.04 5.33
CA ARG A 88 5.61 12.25 6.28
C ARG A 88 4.63 13.30 5.80
N GLN A 89 5.13 14.44 5.33
CA GLN A 89 4.30 15.50 4.79
C GLN A 89 3.47 14.99 3.61
N ARG A 90 4.11 14.30 2.66
CA ARG A 90 3.42 13.70 1.52
C ARG A 90 2.35 12.70 1.96
N GLN A 91 2.67 11.79 2.88
CA GLN A 91 1.72 10.80 3.40
C GLN A 91 0.53 11.45 4.09
N ALA A 92 0.74 12.54 4.86
CA ALA A 92 -0.35 13.26 5.52
C ALA A 92 -1.29 13.91 4.49
N LEU A 93 -0.75 14.52 3.44
CA LEU A 93 -1.54 15.12 2.36
C LEU A 93 -2.31 14.04 1.57
N GLU A 94 -1.63 12.96 1.17
CA GLU A 94 -2.26 11.83 0.47
C GLU A 94 -3.37 11.19 1.32
N TRP A 95 -3.13 11.02 2.63
CA TRP A 95 -4.13 10.49 3.55
C TRP A 95 -5.35 11.40 3.62
N LEU A 96 -5.16 12.70 3.85
CA LEU A 96 -6.25 13.66 3.96
C LEU A 96 -7.09 13.71 2.68
N GLN A 97 -6.43 13.81 1.51
CA GLN A 97 -7.11 13.81 0.23
C GLN A 97 -7.96 12.54 0.05
N LYS A 98 -7.37 11.37 0.31
CA LYS A 98 -8.07 10.09 0.15
C LYS A 98 -9.23 9.94 1.12
N GLN A 99 -9.09 10.40 2.36
CA GLN A 99 -10.20 10.38 3.33
C GLN A 99 -11.32 11.33 2.88
N ALA A 100 -10.98 12.54 2.43
CA ALA A 100 -11.98 13.49 1.93
C ALA A 100 -12.74 12.94 0.72
N GLU A 101 -12.05 12.34 -0.26
CA GLU A 101 -12.67 11.69 -1.42
C GLU A 101 -13.57 10.52 -0.97
N THR A 102 -13.09 9.67 -0.06
CA THR A 102 -13.85 8.51 0.45
C THR A 102 -15.11 8.97 1.17
N GLU A 103 -15.00 9.98 2.04
CA GLU A 103 -16.13 10.50 2.80
C GLU A 103 -17.15 11.19 1.89
N ALA A 104 -16.69 12.00 0.92
CA ALA A 104 -17.57 12.63 -0.05
C ALA A 104 -18.36 11.60 -0.87
N LEU A 105 -17.69 10.52 -1.32
CA LEU A 105 -18.36 9.42 -1.99
C LEU A 105 -19.34 8.70 -1.06
N HIS A 106 -18.93 8.40 0.17
CA HIS A 106 -19.79 7.73 1.15
C HIS A 106 -21.07 8.52 1.40
N LEU A 107 -20.96 9.83 1.64
CA LEU A 107 -22.10 10.73 1.83
C LEU A 107 -23.00 10.77 0.59
N LEU A 108 -22.43 10.85 -0.61
CA LEU A 108 -23.19 10.86 -1.86
C LEU A 108 -23.97 9.55 -2.06
N PHE A 109 -23.30 8.40 -1.90
CA PHE A 109 -23.91 7.08 -2.08
C PHE A 109 -24.88 6.71 -0.95
N ALA A 110 -24.81 7.35 0.22
CA ALA A 110 -25.79 7.19 1.28
C ALA A 110 -27.12 7.90 0.99
N ARG A 111 -27.17 8.85 0.06
CA ARG A 111 -28.42 9.55 -0.29
C ARG A 111 -29.38 8.62 -1.03
N THR A 112 -30.62 8.54 -0.56
CA THR A 112 -31.62 7.59 -1.08
C THR A 112 -32.05 7.87 -2.52
N ASP A 113 -32.09 9.14 -2.92
CA ASP A 113 -32.37 9.60 -4.28
C ASP A 113 -31.24 9.20 -5.25
N PHE A 114 -29.99 9.55 -4.91
CA PHE A 114 -28.83 9.17 -5.73
C PHE A 114 -28.66 7.65 -5.82
N ALA A 115 -28.71 6.93 -4.69
CA ALA A 115 -28.56 5.49 -4.65
C ALA A 115 -29.61 4.79 -5.53
N ARG A 116 -30.86 5.26 -5.50
CA ARG A 116 -31.93 4.73 -6.37
C ARG A 116 -31.63 4.97 -7.84
N TYR A 117 -31.27 6.20 -8.22
CA TYR A 117 -30.96 6.54 -9.61
C TYR A 117 -29.77 5.72 -10.12
N PHE A 118 -28.69 5.65 -9.33
CA PHE A 118 -27.50 4.88 -9.65
C PHE A 118 -27.79 3.39 -9.87
N GLN A 119 -28.62 2.77 -9.02
CA GLN A 119 -29.04 1.38 -9.20
C GLN A 119 -29.87 1.16 -10.46
N GLN A 120 -30.77 2.10 -10.82
CA GLN A 120 -31.53 2.03 -12.06
C GLN A 120 -30.61 2.10 -13.29
N THR A 121 -29.62 3.00 -13.27
CA THR A 121 -28.62 3.11 -14.34
C THR A 121 -27.80 1.82 -14.46
N LEU A 122 -27.36 1.22 -13.35
CA LEU A 122 -26.63 -0.05 -13.36
C LEU A 122 -27.46 -1.18 -13.99
N GLN A 123 -28.76 -1.28 -13.67
CA GLN A 123 -29.64 -2.29 -14.28
C GLN A 123 -29.84 -2.05 -15.77
N ALA A 124 -29.99 -0.80 -16.20
CA ALA A 124 -30.11 -0.47 -17.61
C ALA A 124 -28.85 -0.83 -18.41
N VAL A 125 -27.66 -0.62 -17.84
CA VAL A 125 -26.39 -1.06 -18.45
C VAL A 125 -26.29 -2.59 -18.47
N LYS A 126 -26.61 -3.25 -17.35
CA LYS A 126 -26.58 -4.72 -17.24
C LYS A 126 -27.50 -5.40 -18.25
N ASN A 127 -28.66 -4.80 -18.53
CA ASN A 127 -29.64 -5.33 -19.49
C ASN A 127 -29.37 -4.89 -20.94
N ASN A 128 -28.20 -4.31 -21.23
CA ASN A 128 -27.81 -3.77 -22.54
C ASN A 128 -28.74 -2.67 -23.08
N GLY A 129 -29.55 -2.03 -22.22
CA GLY A 129 -30.42 -0.90 -22.58
C GLY A 129 -29.66 0.43 -22.64
N LEU A 130 -28.50 0.53 -22.00
CA LEU A 130 -27.59 1.68 -22.07
C LEU A 130 -26.14 1.21 -22.21
N SER A 131 -25.35 1.97 -22.98
CA SER A 131 -23.89 1.81 -22.95
C SER A 131 -23.32 2.35 -21.64
N PRO A 132 -22.18 1.83 -21.13
CA PRO A 132 -21.51 2.39 -19.94
C PRO A 132 -21.21 3.89 -20.06
N ARG A 133 -20.86 4.35 -21.27
CA ARG A 133 -20.57 5.76 -21.54
C ARG A 133 -21.82 6.63 -21.39
N THR A 134 -22.97 6.17 -21.90
CA THR A 134 -24.25 6.87 -21.76
C THR A 134 -24.70 6.89 -20.30
N GLY A 135 -24.54 5.77 -19.58
CA GLY A 135 -24.87 5.68 -18.14
C GLY A 135 -24.05 6.67 -17.30
N LEU A 136 -22.74 6.78 -17.54
CA LEU A 136 -21.91 7.77 -16.85
C LEU A 136 -22.36 9.21 -17.13
N ARG A 137 -22.68 9.54 -18.40
CA ARG A 137 -23.17 10.89 -18.75
C ARG A 137 -24.44 11.24 -17.98
N GLN A 138 -25.40 10.32 -17.91
CA GLN A 138 -26.64 10.50 -17.18
C GLN A 138 -26.43 10.68 -15.66
N ILE A 139 -25.52 9.90 -15.06
CA ILE A 139 -25.13 10.08 -13.65
C ILE A 139 -24.53 11.48 -13.44
N SER A 140 -23.63 11.93 -14.31
CA SER A 140 -23.04 13.28 -14.21
C SER A 140 -24.08 14.39 -14.33
N GLU A 141 -25.02 14.28 -15.28
CA GLU A 141 -26.13 15.22 -15.45
C GLU A 141 -27.04 15.25 -14.21
N PHE A 142 -27.35 14.09 -13.63
CA PHE A 142 -28.14 14.01 -12.39
C PHE A 142 -27.45 14.75 -11.24
N LEU A 143 -26.15 14.51 -11.04
CA LEU A 143 -25.34 15.16 -10.00
C LEU A 143 -25.31 16.68 -10.16
N GLN A 144 -25.07 17.17 -11.38
CA GLN A 144 -25.03 18.61 -11.67
C GLN A 144 -26.35 19.28 -11.35
N ASN A 145 -27.47 18.70 -11.81
CA ASN A 145 -28.79 19.32 -11.67
C ASN A 145 -29.36 19.27 -10.24
N HIS A 146 -28.96 18.28 -9.43
CA HIS A 146 -29.56 18.08 -8.11
C HIS A 146 -28.68 18.54 -6.95
N TYR A 147 -27.34 18.52 -7.08
CA TYR A 147 -26.42 18.71 -5.95
C TYR A 147 -25.39 19.83 -6.14
N PHE A 148 -25.12 20.26 -7.37
CA PHE A 148 -24.07 21.24 -7.68
C PHE A 148 -24.56 22.43 -8.52
N ALA A 149 -25.88 22.65 -8.55
CA ALA A 149 -26.52 23.80 -9.19
C ALA A 149 -26.47 25.05 -8.30
#